data_AF-A0A922Z273-F1
#
_entry.id   AF-A0A922Z273-F1
#
_cell.length_a   1.000
_cell.length_b   1.000
_cell.length_c   1.000
_cell.angle_alpha   90.00
_cell.angle_beta   90.00
_cell.angle_gamma   90.00
#
_symmetry.space_group_name_H-M   'P 1'
#
loop_
_entity.id
_entity.type
_entity.pdbx_description
1 polymer ?
#
loop_
_entity_poly.entity_id
_entity_poly.type
_entity_poly.pdbx_seq_one_letter_code
_entity_poly.pdbx_strand_id
1 'polypeptide(L)'
;MKTIHKSAKLANVCYDIRGPIMDAARQMEEEGHKIIRLNIGNLAVFGFDAPEEIQQDMIRNLPNSAGYSDSKGIFAARKAVMHETQKQGIKGVTL
;
A
#
# COMPACT_ATOMS: atom_id res chain seq x y z
N MET A 1 8.44 22.63 31.43
CA MET A 1 8.27 21.96 30.12
C MET A 1 6.84 21.46 30.04
N LYS A 2 6.05 21.84 29.01
CA LYS A 2 4.63 21.46 28.91
C LYS A 2 4.51 20.11 28.20
N THR A 3 3.87 19.13 28.84
CA THR A 3 3.64 17.81 28.25
C THR A 3 2.67 17.93 27.08
N ILE A 4 3.08 17.46 25.90
CA ILE A 4 2.23 17.40 24.71
C ILE A 4 1.64 15.98 24.65
N HIS A 5 0.32 15.88 24.82
CA HIS A 5 -0.39 14.62 24.73
C HIS A 5 -0.91 14.36 23.32
N LYS A 6 -1.03 13.08 22.94
CA LYS A 6 -1.71 12.66 21.71
C LYS A 6 -3.18 13.12 21.75
N SER A 7 -3.72 13.51 20.59
CA SER A 7 -5.14 13.85 20.47
C SER A 7 -6.04 12.69 20.92
N ALA A 8 -7.12 13.00 21.63
CA ALA A 8 -8.12 12.01 22.06
C ALA A 8 -8.74 11.25 20.89
N LYS A 9 -8.78 11.83 19.69
CA LYS A 9 -9.27 11.16 18.46
C LYS A 9 -8.48 9.89 18.10
N LEU A 10 -7.22 9.81 18.53
CA LEU A 10 -6.34 8.68 18.28
C LEU A 10 -6.28 7.70 19.46
N ALA A 11 -7.09 7.87 20.51
CA ALA A 11 -7.02 7.04 21.70
C ALA A 11 -7.28 5.56 21.41
N ASN A 12 -8.20 5.27 20.48
CA ASN A 12 -8.62 3.91 20.12
C ASN A 12 -8.19 3.49 18.70
N VAL A 13 -7.23 4.21 18.11
CA VAL A 13 -6.68 3.85 16.80
C VAL A 13 -5.51 2.90 17.02
N CYS A 14 -5.73 1.62 16.70
CA CYS A 14 -4.71 0.57 16.77
C CYS A 14 -4.46 0.01 15.36
N TYR A 15 -3.23 0.18 14.87
CA TYR A 15 -2.76 -0.42 13.62
C TYR A 15 -1.50 -1.23 13.93
N ASP A 16 -1.70 -2.39 14.55
CA ASP A 16 -0.63 -3.15 15.19
C ASP A 16 0.16 -4.06 14.25
N ILE A 17 -0.03 -3.91 12.93
CA ILE A 17 0.80 -4.60 11.92
C ILE A 17 2.29 -4.28 12.10
N ARG A 18 2.61 -3.12 12.70
CA ARG A 18 3.96 -2.70 13.10
C ARG A 18 4.04 -2.40 14.61
N GLY A 19 3.38 -3.21 15.43
CA GLY A 19 3.37 -3.08 16.88
C GLY A 19 4.53 -3.82 17.58
N PRO A 20 4.44 -4.02 18.91
CA PRO A 20 5.51 -4.61 19.73
C PRO A 20 5.96 -6.01 19.28
N ILE A 21 5.07 -6.78 18.63
CA ILE A 21 5.40 -8.10 18.06
C ILE A 21 6.42 -7.95 16.93
N MET A 22 6.33 -6.90 16.12
CA MET A 22 7.29 -6.62 15.06
C MET A 22 8.64 -6.19 15.63
N ASP A 23 8.65 -5.43 16.72
CA ASP A 23 9.88 -5.06 17.42
C ASP A 23 10.61 -6.30 17.96
N ALA A 24 9.88 -7.22 18.59
CA ALA A 24 10.43 -8.49 19.06
C ALA A 24 10.94 -9.37 17.90
N ALA A 25 10.18 -9.45 16.80
CA ALA A 25 10.61 -10.19 15.61
C ALA A 25 11.90 -9.59 15.01
N ARG A 26 12.01 -8.26 14.95
CA ARG A 26 13.23 -7.59 14.48
C ARG A 26 14.42 -7.89 15.41
N GLN A 27 14.22 -7.84 16.73
CA GLN A 27 15.28 -8.17 17.69
C GLN A 27 15.78 -9.60 17.47
N MET A 28 14.87 -10.56 17.33
CA MET A 28 15.24 -11.96 17.04
C MET A 28 15.98 -12.10 15.70
N GLU A 29 15.60 -11.35 14.65
CA GLU A 29 16.34 -11.31 13.39
C GLU A 29 17.76 -10.74 13.57
N GLU A 30 17.94 -9.68 14.37
CA GLU A 30 19.24 -9.09 14.71
C GLU A 30 20.12 -10.05 15.52
N GLU A 31 19.51 -10.89 16.37
CA GLU A 31 20.16 -12.00 17.09
C GLU A 31 20.53 -13.18 16.16
N GLY A 32 20.16 -13.11 14.87
CA GLY A 32 20.52 -14.09 13.85
C GLY A 32 19.44 -15.14 13.58
N HIS A 33 18.26 -15.04 14.19
CA HIS A 33 17.16 -15.95 13.93
C HIS A 33 16.51 -15.66 12.58
N LYS A 34 16.31 -16.70 11.77
CA LYS A 34 15.51 -16.58 10.54
C LYS A 34 14.02 -16.59 10.89
N ILE A 35 13.33 -15.48 10.63
CA ILE A 35 11.88 -15.38 10.80
C ILE A 35 11.18 -15.42 9.45
N ILE A 36 10.10 -16.20 9.36
CA ILE A 36 9.21 -16.22 8.20
C ILE A 36 8.02 -15.32 8.52
N ARG A 37 7.91 -14.19 7.81
CA ARG A 37 6.88 -13.17 8.05
C ARG A 37 5.60 -13.51 7.31
N LEU A 38 4.65 -14.15 7.99
CA LEU A 38 3.32 -14.46 7.46
C LEU A 38 2.24 -13.42 7.85
N ASN A 39 2.67 -12.32 8.47
CA ASN A 39 1.81 -11.27 9.00
C ASN A 39 1.53 -10.13 8.00
N ILE A 40 2.22 -10.12 6.84
CA ILE A 40 2.12 -9.03 5.86
C ILE A 40 1.92 -9.59 4.45
N GLY A 41 0.93 -9.05 3.73
CA GLY A 41 0.71 -9.33 2.31
C GLY A 41 1.70 -8.61 1.40
N ASN A 42 2.99 -8.63 1.73
CA ASN A 42 4.03 -8.05 0.88
C ASN A 42 4.57 -9.11 -0.07
N LEU A 43 4.09 -9.12 -1.31
CA LEU A 43 4.46 -10.13 -2.31
C LEU A 43 5.96 -10.16 -2.63
N ALA A 44 6.64 -9.00 -2.59
CA ALA A 44 8.04 -8.88 -2.98
C ALA A 44 8.99 -9.71 -2.09
N VAL A 45 8.70 -9.85 -0.79
CA VAL A 45 9.55 -10.67 0.11
C VAL A 45 9.43 -12.17 -0.17
N PHE A 46 8.44 -12.57 -0.97
CA PHE A 46 8.24 -13.94 -1.42
C PHE A 46 8.70 -14.15 -2.88
N GLY A 47 9.38 -13.17 -3.49
CA GLY A 47 9.93 -13.29 -4.84
C GLY A 47 8.92 -13.07 -5.97
N PHE A 48 7.80 -12.41 -5.69
CA PHE A 48 6.86 -11.98 -6.72
C PHE A 48 7.19 -10.57 -7.17
N ASP A 49 7.59 -10.44 -8.44
CA ASP A 49 7.82 -9.17 -9.10
C ASP A 49 6.58 -8.68 -9.86
N ALA A 50 6.54 -7.38 -10.12
CA ALA A 50 5.52 -6.81 -10.99
C ALA A 50 5.68 -7.33 -12.43
N PRO A 51 4.59 -7.59 -13.18
CA PRO A 51 4.67 -7.97 -14.58
C PRO A 51 5.46 -6.97 -15.42
N GLU A 52 6.20 -7.45 -16.41
CA GLU A 52 7.07 -6.61 -17.26
C GLU A 52 6.30 -5.49 -17.95
N GLU A 53 5.09 -5.79 -18.45
CA GLU A 53 4.21 -4.80 -19.08
C GLU A 53 3.90 -3.60 -18.17
N ILE A 54 3.68 -3.86 -16.87
CA ILE A 54 3.42 -2.81 -15.88
C ILE A 54 4.67 -1.96 -15.67
N GLN A 55 5.85 -2.60 -15.60
CA GLN A 55 7.11 -1.88 -15.44
C GLN A 55 7.39 -0.97 -16.64
N GLN A 56 7.21 -1.49 -17.86
CA GLN A 56 7.42 -0.73 -19.10
C GLN A 56 6.45 0.46 -19.20
N ASP A 57 5.16 0.25 -18.91
CA ASP A 57 4.17 1.31 -18.96
C ASP A 57 4.42 2.39 -17.90
N MET A 58 4.87 2.00 -16.70
CA MET A 58 5.30 2.96 -15.68
C MET A 58 6.49 3.81 -16.16
N ILE A 59 7.53 3.20 -16.74
CA ILE A 59 8.70 3.91 -17.29
C ILE A 59 8.28 4.89 -18.38
N ARG A 60 7.40 4.47 -19.30
CA ARG A 60 6.91 5.32 -20.40
C ARG A 60 6.11 6.53 -19.91
N ASN A 61 5.32 6.36 -18.84
CA ASN A 61 4.48 7.43 -18.31
C ASN A 61 5.21 8.34 -17.30
N LEU A 62 6.33 7.90 -16.72
CA LEU A 62 7.08 8.62 -15.69
C LEU A 62 7.46 10.07 -16.07
N PRO A 63 7.91 10.38 -17.31
CA PRO A 63 8.23 11.77 -17.69
C PRO A 63 7.02 12.71 -17.62
N ASN A 64 5.81 12.18 -17.80
CA ASN A 64 4.56 12.96 -17.82
C ASN A 64 3.84 12.95 -16.45
N SER A 65 4.41 12.32 -15.41
CA SER A 65 3.75 12.14 -14.11
C SER A 65 4.19 13.15 -13.04
N ALA A 66 5.00 14.15 -13.39
CA ALA A 66 5.52 15.12 -12.42
C ALA A 66 4.47 16.13 -11.93
N GLY A 67 3.42 16.37 -12.73
CA GLY A 67 2.35 17.29 -12.40
C GLY A 67 1.25 16.67 -11.52
N TYR A 68 0.51 17.51 -10.81
CA TYR A 68 -0.69 17.07 -10.09
C TYR A 68 -1.76 16.58 -11.06
N SER A 69 -2.44 15.49 -10.71
CA SER A 69 -3.68 15.07 -11.36
C SER A 69 -4.90 15.68 -10.68
N ASP A 70 -6.08 15.42 -11.24
CA ASP A 70 -7.34 15.63 -10.53
C ASP A 70 -7.34 14.92 -9.16
N SER A 71 -8.04 15.49 -8.17
CA SER A 71 -8.13 14.93 -6.81
C SER A 71 -8.69 13.50 -6.75
N LYS A 72 -9.51 13.10 -7.74
CA LYS A 72 -10.03 11.73 -7.88
C LYS A 72 -9.04 10.81 -8.60
N GLY A 73 -7.98 11.35 -9.20
CA GLY A 73 -6.96 10.61 -9.94
C GLY A 73 -7.10 10.67 -11.46
N ILE A 74 -6.15 10.02 -12.14
CA ILE A 74 -6.01 9.99 -13.60
C ILE A 74 -7.28 9.41 -14.25
N PHE A 75 -7.86 10.15 -15.19
CA PHE A 75 -9.11 9.77 -15.86
C PHE A 75 -9.04 8.39 -16.52
N ALA A 76 -7.97 8.11 -17.27
CA ALA A 76 -7.79 6.83 -17.95
C ALA A 76 -7.75 5.65 -16.96
N ALA A 77 -7.04 5.81 -15.84
CA ALA A 77 -6.97 4.79 -14.78
C ALA A 77 -8.35 4.56 -14.13
N ARG A 78 -9.07 5.63 -13.78
CA ARG A 78 -10.43 5.51 -13.23
C ARG A 78 -11.40 4.82 -14.19
N LYS A 79 -11.32 5.15 -15.48
CA LYS A 79 -12.13 4.53 -16.52
C LYS A 79 -11.82 3.03 -16.65
N ALA A 80 -10.55 2.64 -16.56
CA ALA A 80 -10.16 1.23 -16.57
C ALA A 80 -10.76 0.46 -15.37
N VAL A 81 -10.69 1.03 -14.16
CA VAL A 81 -11.31 0.46 -12.96
C VAL A 81 -12.83 0.32 -13.12
N MET A 82 -13.51 1.36 -13.63
CA MET A 82 -14.95 1.31 -13.91
C MET A 82 -15.28 0.18 -14.91
N HIS A 83 -14.52 0.04 -15.99
CA HIS A 83 -14.77 -1.02 -16.97
C HIS A 83 -14.55 -2.42 -16.40
N GLU A 84 -13.50 -2.61 -15.61
CA GLU A 84 -13.21 -3.91 -15.01
C GLU A 84 -14.29 -4.32 -13.99
N THR A 85 -14.72 -3.38 -13.15
CA THR A 85 -15.81 -3.62 -12.19
C THR A 85 -17.16 -3.90 -12.88
N GLN A 86 -17.43 -3.27 -14.03
CA GLN A 86 -18.60 -3.61 -14.86
C GLN A 86 -18.56 -5.05 -15.37
N LYS A 87 -17.40 -5.54 -15.85
CA LYS A 87 -17.23 -6.93 -16.29
C LYS A 87 -17.45 -7.93 -15.16
N GLN A 88 -17.01 -7.57 -13.94
CA GLN A 88 -17.20 -8.38 -12.74
C GLN A 88 -18.61 -8.28 -12.14
N GLY A 89 -19.50 -7.46 -12.73
CA GLY A 89 -20.88 -7.28 -12.26
C GLY A 89 -21.03 -6.44 -10.99
N ILE A 90 -19.98 -5.69 -10.60
CA ILE A 90 -20.00 -4.82 -9.42
C ILE A 90 -20.82 -3.57 -9.73
N LYS A 91 -21.89 -3.36 -8.97
CA LYS A 91 -22.80 -2.22 -9.14
C LYS A 91 -22.28 -0.97 -8.43
N GLY A 92 -22.61 0.21 -8.96
CA GLY A 92 -22.37 1.50 -8.31
C GLY A 92 -20.98 2.10 -8.51
N VAL A 93 -20.11 1.48 -9.33
CA VAL A 93 -18.81 2.06 -9.69
C VAL A 93 -18.97 2.93 -10.95
N THR A 94 -18.75 4.22 -10.81
CA THR A 94 -18.84 5.23 -11.89
C THR A 94 -17.63 6.17 -11.87
N LEU A 95 -17.53 7.11 -12.82
CA LEU A 95 -16.43 8.08 -12.95
C LEU A 95 -16.44 9.24 -11.95
#